data_AF-B1X3Y4-F1
#
_entry.id   AF-B1X3Y4-F1
#
_cell.length_a   1.000
_cell.length_b   1.000
_cell.length_c   1.000
_cell.angle_alpha   90.00
_cell.angle_beta   90.00
_cell.angle_gamma   90.00
#
_symmetry.space_group_name_H-M   'P 1'
#
loop_
_entity.id
_entity.type
_entity.pdbx_description
1 polymer ?
#
loop_
_entity_poly.entity_id
_entity_poly.type
_entity_poly.pdbx_seq_one_letter_code
_entity_poly.pdbx_strand_id
1 'polypeptide(L)'
;MNFNLFPLFAVEGGFGLNLNPLDTNLINLIIVIGVLFTFLRGFLGEMLERRRQAILANLSDAEQNLKNASVALNKAQLDLAEAQERAARILADGKTRAESIRVNSERRTIDAMAALKQDAIADLSAEMVRISEELRLQTALQAIEKAMVTLPTKLDETAHSKLIDQSIVNLEQA
;
A
#
# COMPACT_ATOMS: atom_id res chain seq x y z
N MET A 1 78.62 57.96 -1.05
CA MET A 1 79.02 57.67 0.34
C MET A 1 79.75 56.34 0.36
N ASN A 2 80.99 56.36 0.84
CA ASN A 2 81.95 55.25 0.93
C ASN A 2 81.45 54.09 1.79
N PHE A 3 81.87 52.86 1.46
CA PHE A 3 82.73 52.03 2.31
C PHE A 3 83.40 50.93 1.47
N ASN A 4 84.70 51.10 1.22
CA ASN A 4 85.61 50.04 0.79
C ASN A 4 85.93 49.15 2.00
N LEU A 5 86.00 47.83 1.83
CA LEU A 5 86.88 47.00 2.65
C LEU A 5 87.31 45.72 1.88
N PHE A 6 88.60 45.73 1.51
CA PHE A 6 89.50 44.63 1.17
C PHE A 6 89.38 43.90 -0.19
N PRO A 7 90.25 44.25 -1.15
CA PRO A 7 90.69 43.34 -2.21
C PRO A 7 91.89 42.52 -1.71
N LEU A 8 91.86 41.19 -1.81
CA LEU A 8 93.06 40.38 -1.60
C LEU A 8 93.05 39.13 -2.50
N PHE A 9 93.81 39.26 -3.59
CA PHE A 9 94.48 38.23 -4.40
C PHE A 9 93.66 37.14 -5.08
N ALA A 10 93.55 37.31 -6.40
CA ALA A 10 93.58 36.25 -7.39
C ALA A 10 94.77 35.30 -7.14
N VAL A 11 94.48 34.01 -6.99
CA VAL A 11 95.42 32.91 -7.19
C VAL A 11 94.82 32.00 -8.24
N GLU A 12 95.37 32.16 -9.43
CA GLU A 12 95.28 31.26 -10.57
C GLU A 12 96.20 30.06 -10.27
N GLY A 13 95.69 28.83 -10.30
CA GLY A 13 96.56 27.64 -10.25
C GLY A 13 96.03 26.44 -9.46
N GLY A 14 95.30 25.57 -10.15
CA GLY A 14 95.34 24.12 -9.91
C GLY A 14 94.23 23.53 -9.04
N PHE A 15 93.38 22.71 -9.66
CA PHE A 15 92.77 21.57 -8.99
C PHE A 15 93.90 20.68 -8.41
N GLY A 16 94.30 20.94 -7.18
CA GLY A 16 95.20 20.07 -6.41
C GLY A 16 94.36 19.17 -5.52
N LEU A 17 94.25 17.88 -5.86
CA LEU A 17 93.80 16.88 -4.90
C LEU A 17 94.87 16.79 -3.81
N ASN A 18 94.65 17.49 -2.69
CA ASN A 18 95.49 17.30 -1.51
C ASN A 18 95.28 15.85 -1.05
N LEU A 19 96.24 14.97 -1.35
CA LEU A 19 96.27 13.55 -0.99
C LEU A 19 96.64 13.31 0.49
N ASN A 20 96.66 14.38 1.31
CA ASN A 20 96.44 14.32 2.76
C ASN A 20 95.00 14.78 3.18
N PRO A 21 93.89 14.27 2.59
CA PRO A 21 92.53 14.57 3.04
C PRO A 21 92.10 13.63 4.18
N LEU A 22 92.91 12.63 4.48
CA LEU A 22 92.52 11.47 5.28
C LEU A 22 92.60 11.67 6.79
N ASP A 23 93.32 12.68 7.30
CA ASP A 23 93.44 12.84 8.76
C ASP A 23 92.51 13.93 9.28
N THR A 24 92.53 15.16 8.76
CA THR A 24 91.66 16.23 9.31
C THR A 24 90.26 16.26 8.69
N ASN A 25 90.11 16.01 7.38
CA ASN A 25 88.80 16.03 6.71
C ASN A 25 88.01 14.72 6.92
N LEU A 26 88.69 13.57 6.97
CA LEU A 26 88.04 12.29 7.27
C LEU A 26 87.46 12.26 8.68
N ILE A 27 88.17 12.77 9.69
CA ILE A 27 87.64 12.85 11.07
C ILE A 27 86.36 13.70 11.09
N ASN A 28 86.36 14.87 10.44
CA ASN A 28 85.17 15.71 10.33
C ASN A 28 84.03 15.00 9.57
N LEU A 29 84.33 14.32 8.46
CA LEU A 29 83.36 13.54 7.70
C LEU A 29 82.74 12.42 8.53
N ILE A 30 83.54 11.67 9.30
CA ILE A 30 83.06 10.59 10.18
C ILE A 30 82.13 11.17 11.26
N ILE A 31 82.50 12.29 11.89
CA ILE A 31 81.65 12.97 12.88
C ILE A 31 80.33 13.40 12.23
N VAL A 32 80.38 14.05 11.05
CA VAL A 32 79.18 14.49 10.32
C VAL A 32 78.30 13.29 9.94
N ILE A 33 78.88 12.20 9.42
CA ILE A 33 78.13 10.99 9.08
C ILE A 33 77.51 10.35 10.32
N GLY A 34 78.22 10.30 11.46
CA GLY A 34 77.69 9.74 12.72
C GLY A 34 76.50 10.55 13.26
N VAL A 35 76.60 11.88 13.24
CA VAL A 35 75.49 12.79 13.59
C VAL A 35 74.35 12.61 12.59
N LEU A 36 74.64 12.64 11.28
CA LEU A 36 73.65 12.49 10.23
C LEU A 36 72.90 11.16 10.36
N PHE A 37 73.59 10.03 10.57
CA PHE A 37 72.96 8.72 10.75
C PHE A 37 72.04 8.70 11.98
N THR A 38 72.44 9.33 13.07
CA THR A 38 71.62 9.43 14.30
C THR A 38 70.36 10.25 14.07
N PHE A 39 70.47 11.43 13.45
CA PHE A 39 69.32 12.30 13.15
C PHE A 39 68.42 11.74 12.04
N LEU A 40 68.99 11.19 10.96
CA LEU A 40 68.23 10.59 9.86
C LEU A 40 67.45 9.36 10.33
N ARG A 41 68.04 8.49 11.17
CA ARG A 41 67.33 7.32 11.70
C ARG A 41 66.09 7.72 12.51
N GLY A 42 66.20 8.78 13.33
CA GLY A 42 65.05 9.33 14.07
C GLY A 42 64.00 9.94 13.14
N PHE A 43 64.41 10.87 12.28
CA PHE A 43 63.49 11.62 11.40
C PHE A 43 62.80 10.74 10.34
N LEU A 44 63.54 9.89 9.63
CA LEU A 44 62.95 8.97 8.65
C LEU A 44 62.13 7.88 9.35
N GLY A 45 62.58 7.38 10.51
CA GLY A 45 61.86 6.37 11.28
C GLY A 45 60.49 6.88 11.70
N GLU A 46 60.42 8.09 12.26
CA GLU A 46 59.15 8.72 12.66
C GLU A 46 58.25 9.02 11.45
N MET A 47 58.80 9.51 10.34
CA MET A 47 58.02 9.79 9.13
C MET A 47 57.44 8.51 8.51
N LEU A 48 58.22 7.42 8.45
CA LEU A 48 57.79 6.14 7.93
C LEU A 48 56.76 5.48 8.86
N GLU A 49 56.96 5.56 10.17
CA GLU A 49 56.02 5.01 11.16
C GLU A 49 54.69 5.79 11.14
N ARG A 50 54.70 7.12 11.05
CA ARG A 50 53.49 7.94 10.85
C ARG A 50 52.75 7.55 9.56
N ARG A 51 53.46 7.37 8.44
CA ARG A 51 52.85 6.92 7.17
C ARG A 51 52.27 5.52 7.31
N ARG A 52 52.98 4.59 7.95
CA ARG A 52 52.50 3.22 8.21
C ARG A 52 51.23 3.24 9.04
N GLN A 53 51.20 4.00 10.13
CA GLN A 53 50.02 4.15 10.97
C GLN A 53 48.83 4.75 10.20
N ALA A 54 49.06 5.79 9.38
CA ALA A 54 48.01 6.37 8.56
C ALA A 54 47.45 5.38 7.52
N ILE A 55 48.30 4.58 6.87
CA ILE A 55 47.86 3.56 5.91
C ILE A 55 47.06 2.45 6.63
N LEU A 56 47.53 1.98 7.78
CA LEU A 56 46.84 0.96 8.57
C LEU A 56 45.48 1.47 9.07
N ALA A 57 45.41 2.73 9.53
CA ALA A 57 44.16 3.37 9.92
C ALA A 57 43.19 3.45 8.73
N ASN A 58 43.64 3.97 7.58
CA ASN A 58 42.80 4.05 6.38
C ASN A 58 42.32 2.68 5.89
N LEU A 59 43.16 1.64 5.96
CA LEU A 59 42.78 0.28 5.58
C LEU A 59 41.75 -0.30 6.55
N SER A 60 41.96 -0.14 7.86
CA SER A 60 41.01 -0.55 8.90
C SER A 60 39.67 0.16 8.74
N ASP A 61 39.68 1.46 8.47
CA ASP A 61 38.46 2.25 8.24
C ASP A 61 37.73 1.78 6.97
N ALA A 62 38.46 1.51 5.88
CA ALA A 62 37.89 0.98 4.65
C ALA A 62 37.27 -0.42 4.83
N GLU A 63 37.94 -1.32 5.55
CA GLU A 63 37.42 -2.65 5.89
C GLU A 63 36.16 -2.56 6.75
N GLN A 64 36.17 -1.70 7.78
CA GLN A 64 35.01 -1.50 8.64
C GLN A 64 33.83 -0.89 7.87
N ASN A 65 34.08 0.07 6.98
CA ASN A 65 33.06 0.67 6.13
C ASN A 65 32.46 -0.35 5.16
N LEU A 66 33.29 -1.19 4.52
CA LEU A 66 32.82 -2.27 3.65
C LEU A 66 31.95 -3.26 4.43
N LYS A 67 32.39 -3.69 5.61
CA LYS A 67 31.63 -4.59 6.48
C LYS A 67 30.29 -3.99 6.86
N ASN A 68 30.25 -2.73 7.30
CA ASN A 68 29.03 -2.03 7.65
C ASN A 68 28.08 -1.90 6.45
N ALA A 69 28.60 -1.52 5.28
CA ALA A 69 27.82 -1.40 4.05
C ALA A 69 27.25 -2.75 3.59
N SER A 70 28.02 -3.84 3.69
CA SER A 70 27.57 -5.19 3.37
C SER A 70 26.46 -5.67 4.31
N VAL A 71 26.60 -5.43 5.62
CA VAL A 71 25.54 -5.74 6.60
C VAL A 71 24.27 -4.92 6.32
N ALA A 72 24.41 -3.62 6.05
CA ALA A 72 23.28 -2.76 5.72
C ALA A 72 22.58 -3.18 4.42
N LEU A 73 23.34 -3.57 3.39
CA LEU A 73 22.80 -4.08 2.13
C LEU A 73 22.03 -5.38 2.33
N ASN A 74 22.61 -6.34 3.06
CA ASN A 74 21.95 -7.61 3.36
C ASN A 74 20.64 -7.38 4.13
N LYS A 75 20.66 -6.49 5.14
CA LYS A 75 19.44 -6.12 5.87
C LYS A 75 18.39 -5.49 4.95
N ALA A 76 18.77 -4.53 4.11
CA ALA A 76 17.86 -3.87 3.18
C ALA A 76 17.26 -4.85 2.17
N GLN A 77 18.03 -5.84 1.70
CA GLN A 77 17.54 -6.89 0.80
C GLN A 77 16.53 -7.82 1.49
N LEU A 78 16.78 -8.20 2.75
CA LEU A 78 15.83 -8.98 3.56
C LEU A 78 14.54 -8.19 3.80
N ASP A 79 14.65 -6.93 4.23
CA ASP A 79 13.51 -6.04 4.46
C ASP A 79 12.69 -5.85 3.17
N LEU A 80 13.37 -5.72 2.01
CA LEU A 80 12.71 -5.62 0.70
C LEU A 80 11.97 -6.91 0.32
N ALA A 81 12.60 -8.08 0.50
CA ALA A 81 11.97 -9.36 0.22
C ALA A 81 10.73 -9.58 1.10
N GLU A 82 10.83 -9.26 2.40
CA GLU A 82 9.69 -9.34 3.32
C GLU A 82 8.57 -8.35 2.93
N ALA A 83 8.92 -7.12 2.55
CA ALA A 83 7.94 -6.13 2.10
C ALA A 83 7.22 -6.57 0.81
N GLN A 84 7.95 -7.16 -0.14
CA GLN A 84 7.37 -7.71 -1.38
C GLN A 84 6.43 -8.88 -1.08
N GLU A 85 6.81 -9.78 -0.18
CA GLU A 85 5.96 -10.89 0.24
C GLU A 85 4.69 -10.40 0.92
N ARG A 86 4.80 -9.45 1.86
CA ARG A 86 3.65 -8.81 2.52
C ARG A 86 2.74 -8.12 1.50
N ALA A 87 3.31 -7.39 0.53
CA ALA A 87 2.54 -6.75 -0.53
C ALA A 87 1.78 -7.77 -1.39
N ALA A 88 2.42 -8.88 -1.77
CA ALA A 88 1.79 -9.96 -2.52
C ALA A 88 0.64 -10.61 -1.72
N ARG A 89 0.84 -10.85 -0.41
CA ARG A 89 -0.21 -11.36 0.49
C ARG A 89 -1.41 -10.39 0.59
N ILE A 90 -1.16 -9.09 0.73
CA ILE A 90 -2.20 -8.05 0.78
C ILE A 90 -3.00 -8.03 -0.54
N LEU A 91 -2.32 -8.10 -1.68
CA LEU A 91 -2.97 -8.13 -2.99
C LEU A 91 -3.83 -9.39 -3.18
N ALA A 92 -3.34 -10.55 -2.75
CA ALA A 92 -4.09 -11.81 -2.80
C ALA A 92 -5.33 -11.76 -1.91
N ASP A 93 -5.17 -11.36 -0.64
CA ASP A 93 -6.28 -11.22 0.31
C ASP A 93 -7.31 -10.18 -0.16
N GLY A 94 -6.84 -9.04 -0.69
CA GLY A 94 -7.71 -8.01 -1.29
C GLY A 94 -8.55 -8.54 -2.46
N LYS A 95 -7.95 -9.34 -3.36
CA LYS A 95 -8.69 -9.98 -4.46
C LYS A 95 -9.73 -10.97 -3.96
N THR A 96 -9.37 -11.87 -3.04
CA THR A 96 -10.29 -12.85 -2.46
C THR A 96 -11.44 -12.16 -1.71
N ARG A 97 -11.15 -11.11 -0.94
CA ARG A 97 -12.19 -10.31 -0.25
C ARG A 97 -13.12 -9.64 -1.24
N ALA A 98 -12.59 -8.99 -2.28
CA ALA A 98 -13.40 -8.33 -3.31
C ALA A 98 -14.33 -9.34 -4.02
N GLU A 99 -13.82 -10.53 -4.36
CA GLU A 99 -14.63 -11.60 -4.95
C GLU A 99 -15.71 -12.10 -3.98
N SER A 100 -15.38 -12.30 -2.71
CA SER A 100 -16.35 -12.71 -1.70
C SER A 100 -17.45 -11.66 -1.48
N ILE A 101 -17.11 -10.37 -1.51
CA ILE A 101 -18.07 -9.27 -1.39
C ILE A 101 -18.99 -9.26 -2.62
N ARG A 102 -18.44 -9.42 -3.84
CA ARG A 102 -19.24 -9.50 -5.06
C ARG A 102 -20.25 -10.64 -4.99
N VAL A 103 -19.79 -11.86 -4.69
CA VAL A 103 -20.66 -13.05 -4.61
C VAL A 103 -21.72 -12.89 -3.52
N ASN A 104 -21.33 -12.40 -2.33
CA ASN A 104 -22.28 -12.18 -1.25
C ASN A 104 -23.29 -11.06 -1.58
N SER A 105 -22.86 -10.01 -2.27
CA SER A 105 -23.74 -8.93 -2.72
C SER A 105 -24.74 -9.43 -3.76
N GLU A 106 -24.29 -10.19 -4.76
CA GLU A 106 -25.15 -10.79 -5.77
C GLU A 106 -26.19 -11.71 -5.12
N ARG A 107 -25.77 -12.58 -4.20
CA ARG A 107 -26.68 -13.45 -3.45
C ARG A 107 -27.72 -12.66 -2.65
N ARG A 108 -27.29 -11.64 -1.88
CA ARG A 108 -28.20 -10.77 -1.13
C ARG A 108 -29.19 -10.06 -2.02
N THR A 109 -28.75 -9.58 -3.19
CA THR A 109 -29.65 -8.94 -4.16
C THR A 109 -30.66 -9.95 -4.70
N ILE A 110 -30.25 -11.18 -5.03
CA ILE A 110 -31.18 -12.23 -5.49
C ILE A 110 -32.21 -12.56 -4.39
N ASP A 111 -31.75 -12.76 -3.15
CA ASP A 111 -32.62 -13.08 -2.02
C ASP A 111 -33.62 -11.93 -1.75
N ALA A 112 -33.16 -10.67 -1.79
CA ALA A 112 -34.01 -9.49 -1.64
C ALA A 112 -35.01 -9.33 -2.78
N MET A 113 -34.61 -9.59 -4.03
CA MET A 113 -35.50 -9.57 -5.19
C MET A 113 -36.54 -10.70 -5.13
N ALA A 114 -36.18 -11.88 -4.64
CA ALA A 114 -37.09 -12.99 -4.43
C ALA A 114 -38.14 -12.66 -3.36
N ALA A 115 -37.71 -12.07 -2.24
CA ALA A 115 -38.62 -11.60 -1.18
C ALA A 115 -39.57 -10.50 -1.71
N LEU A 116 -39.03 -9.48 -2.39
CA LEU A 116 -39.84 -8.41 -2.99
C LEU A 116 -40.88 -8.94 -3.98
N LYS A 117 -40.50 -9.92 -4.81
CA LYS A 117 -41.43 -10.58 -5.74
C LYS A 117 -42.53 -11.34 -5.00
N GLN A 118 -42.17 -12.06 -3.93
CA GLN A 118 -43.13 -12.80 -3.13
C GLN A 118 -44.14 -11.88 -2.46
N ASP A 119 -43.66 -10.77 -1.88
CA ASP A 119 -44.50 -9.75 -1.25
C ASP A 119 -45.45 -9.11 -2.28
N ALA A 120 -44.93 -8.73 -3.46
CA ALA A 120 -45.74 -8.18 -4.53
C ALA A 120 -46.83 -9.14 -5.04
N ILE A 121 -46.56 -10.45 -5.10
CA ILE A 121 -47.56 -11.46 -5.46
C ILE A 121 -48.62 -11.59 -4.34
N ALA A 122 -48.21 -11.55 -3.08
CA ALA A 122 -49.13 -11.60 -1.94
C ALA A 122 -50.06 -10.38 -1.93
N ASP A 123 -49.52 -9.16 -2.10
CA ASP A 123 -50.28 -7.92 -2.18
C ASP A 123 -51.26 -7.94 -3.36
N LEU A 124 -50.81 -8.36 -4.54
CA LEU A 124 -51.67 -8.50 -5.72
C LEU A 124 -52.81 -9.49 -5.47
N SER A 125 -52.53 -10.61 -4.78
CA SER A 125 -53.55 -11.61 -4.47
C SER A 125 -54.61 -11.07 -3.50
N ALA A 126 -54.19 -10.32 -2.47
CA ALA A 126 -55.10 -9.67 -1.53
C ALA A 126 -55.97 -8.61 -2.22
N GLU A 127 -55.37 -7.83 -3.13
CA GLU A 127 -56.07 -6.81 -3.90
C GLU A 127 -57.09 -7.42 -4.88
N MET A 128 -56.73 -8.52 -5.56
CA MET A 128 -57.66 -9.25 -6.43
C MET A 128 -58.88 -9.78 -5.66
N VAL A 129 -58.69 -10.29 -4.45
CA VAL A 129 -59.81 -10.74 -3.60
C VAL A 129 -60.71 -9.56 -3.25
N ARG A 130 -60.14 -8.42 -2.85
CA ARG A 130 -60.89 -7.20 -2.53
C ARG A 130 -61.70 -6.68 -3.72
N ILE A 131 -61.07 -6.57 -4.90
CA ILE A 131 -61.73 -6.13 -6.13
C ILE A 131 -62.82 -7.12 -6.54
N SER A 132 -62.60 -8.43 -6.40
CA SER A 132 -63.62 -9.42 -6.75
C SER A 132 -64.86 -9.32 -5.87
N GLU A 133 -64.70 -9.06 -4.58
CA GLU A 133 -65.83 -8.85 -3.66
C GLU A 133 -66.58 -7.55 -3.96
N GLU A 134 -65.86 -6.46 -4.26
CA GLU A 134 -66.49 -5.20 -4.69
C GLU A 134 -67.28 -5.38 -6.00
N LEU A 135 -66.70 -6.05 -6.99
CA LEU A 135 -67.36 -6.33 -8.26
C LEU A 135 -68.59 -7.23 -8.08
N ARG A 136 -68.54 -8.21 -7.16
CA ARG A 136 -69.71 -9.05 -6.81
C ARG A 136 -70.83 -8.22 -6.21
N LEU A 137 -70.53 -7.32 -5.28
CA LEU A 137 -71.51 -6.43 -4.67
C LEU A 137 -72.15 -5.51 -5.74
N GLN A 138 -71.32 -4.88 -6.58
CA GLN A 138 -71.81 -4.01 -7.66
C GLN A 138 -72.68 -4.78 -8.65
N THR A 139 -72.28 -5.99 -9.03
CA THR A 139 -73.05 -6.86 -9.94
C THR A 139 -74.39 -7.28 -9.30
N ALA A 140 -74.39 -7.61 -8.00
CA ALA A 140 -75.62 -7.94 -7.27
C ALA A 140 -76.58 -6.75 -7.21
N LEU A 141 -76.08 -5.54 -6.93
CA LEU A 141 -76.88 -4.31 -6.93
C LEU A 141 -77.48 -4.03 -8.31
N GLN A 142 -76.70 -4.14 -9.39
CA GLN A 142 -77.19 -3.98 -10.77
C GLN A 142 -78.22 -5.04 -11.15
N ALA A 143 -78.03 -6.29 -10.71
CA ALA A 143 -79.01 -7.36 -10.94
C ALA A 143 -80.33 -7.10 -10.20
N ILE A 144 -80.27 -6.61 -8.96
CA ILE A 144 -81.45 -6.21 -8.18
C ILE A 144 -82.16 -5.03 -8.85
N GLU A 145 -81.43 -3.98 -9.25
CA GLU A 145 -81.98 -2.82 -9.95
C GLU A 145 -82.72 -3.24 -11.23
N LYS A 146 -82.09 -4.09 -12.06
CA LYS A 146 -82.70 -4.61 -13.28
C LYS A 146 -83.92 -5.49 -12.99
N ALA A 147 -83.88 -6.30 -11.93
CA ALA A 147 -85.02 -7.09 -11.47
C ALA A 147 -86.17 -6.20 -11.02
N MET A 148 -85.91 -5.12 -10.26
CA MET A 148 -86.91 -4.15 -9.82
C MET A 148 -87.57 -3.40 -10.97
N VAL A 149 -86.82 -3.07 -12.03
CA VAL A 149 -87.37 -2.44 -13.24
C VAL A 149 -88.20 -3.44 -14.07
N THR A 150 -87.80 -4.71 -14.11
CA THR A 150 -88.45 -5.73 -14.95
C THR A 150 -89.67 -6.36 -14.28
N LEU A 151 -89.65 -6.55 -12.95
CA LEU A 151 -90.69 -7.26 -12.19
C LEU A 151 -92.11 -6.70 -12.40
N PRO A 152 -92.35 -5.37 -12.40
CA PRO A 152 -93.66 -4.79 -12.68
C PRO A 152 -94.21 -5.16 -14.06
N THR A 153 -93.33 -5.30 -15.07
CA THR A 153 -93.74 -5.64 -16.44
C THR A 153 -94.06 -7.12 -16.65
N LYS A 154 -93.73 -7.98 -15.68
CA LYS A 154 -93.95 -9.44 -15.73
C LYS A 154 -95.01 -9.93 -14.73
N LEU A 155 -95.47 -9.06 -13.83
CA LEU A 155 -96.55 -9.34 -12.89
C LEU A 155 -97.91 -9.28 -13.60
N ASP A 156 -98.33 -10.41 -14.19
CA ASP A 156 -99.73 -10.63 -14.55
C ASP A 156 -100.54 -11.15 -13.36
N GLU A 157 -101.86 -11.21 -13.49
CA GLU A 157 -102.77 -11.63 -12.41
C GLU A 157 -102.45 -13.06 -11.90
N THR A 158 -102.00 -13.95 -12.80
CA THR A 158 -101.62 -15.32 -12.43
C THR A 158 -100.30 -15.37 -11.67
N ALA A 159 -99.31 -14.58 -12.06
CA ALA A 159 -98.03 -14.44 -11.37
C ALA A 159 -98.23 -13.81 -9.99
N HIS A 160 -99.10 -12.80 -9.88
CA HIS A 160 -99.43 -12.15 -8.62
C HIS A 160 -100.09 -13.12 -7.63
N SER A 161 -101.08 -13.91 -8.06
CA SER A 161 -101.71 -14.93 -7.21
C SER A 161 -100.69 -15.96 -6.71
N LYS A 162 -99.83 -16.48 -7.60
CA LYS A 162 -98.77 -17.43 -7.22
C LYS A 162 -97.80 -16.86 -6.20
N LEU A 163 -97.42 -15.57 -6.32
CA LEU A 163 -96.54 -14.92 -5.35
C LEU A 163 -97.21 -14.76 -3.97
N ILE A 164 -98.51 -14.49 -3.93
CA ILE A 164 -99.28 -14.45 -2.68
C ILE A 164 -99.29 -15.85 -2.04
N ASP A 165 -99.64 -16.89 -2.80
CA ASP A 165 -99.67 -18.27 -2.30
C ASP A 165 -98.29 -18.70 -1.76
N GLN A 166 -97.21 -18.37 -2.48
CA GLN A 166 -95.84 -18.65 -2.04
C GLN A 166 -95.45 -17.86 -0.78
N SER A 167 -95.89 -16.60 -0.67
CA SER A 167 -95.60 -15.77 0.52
C SER A 167 -96.32 -16.32 1.76
N ILE A 168 -97.53 -16.84 1.60
CA ILE A 168 -98.27 -17.52 2.68
C ILE A 168 -97.52 -18.78 3.13
N VAL A 169 -97.09 -19.63 2.19
CA VAL A 169 -96.32 -20.85 2.51
C VAL A 169 -95.00 -20.54 3.21
N ASN A 170 -94.26 -19.52 2.77
CA ASN A 170 -93.00 -19.14 3.41
C ASN A 170 -93.20 -18.59 4.83
N LEU A 171 -94.32 -17.91 5.12
CA LEU A 171 -94.66 -17.45 6.47
C LEU A 171 -95.10 -18.59 7.39
N GLU A 172 -95.61 -19.69 6.85
CA GLU A 172 -95.90 -20.90 7.63
C GLU A 172 -94.64 -21.72 7.94
N GLN A 173 -93.56 -21.55 7.17
CA GLN A 173 -92.30 -22.29 7.33
C GLN A 173 -91.21 -21.54 8.12
N ALA A 174 -91.41 -20.26 8.41
CA ALA A 174 -90.49 -19.43 9.19
C ALA A 174 -90.93 -19.32 10.66
#